data_AF-A0A7P0TAS7-F1
#
_entry.id   AF-A0A7P0TAS7-F1
#
_cell.length_a   1.000
_cell.length_b   1.000
_cell.length_c   1.000
_cell.angle_alpha   90.00
_cell.angle_beta   90.00
_cell.angle_gamma   90.00
#
_symmetry.space_group_name_H-M   'P 1'
#
loop_
_entity.id
_entity.type
_entity.pdbx_description
1 polymer ?
#
loop_
_entity_poly.entity_id
_entity_poly.type
_entity_poly.pdbx_seq_one_letter_code
_entity_poly.pdbx_strand_id
1 'polypeptide(L)'
;MSEPGGGGGEDGSAGLEVSAVQNVADVSVLQKHLRKLVPLLLEDGGEAPAALEAALEEKSALEQMRKFLSDPQVHTVLVERSTLKEDVGDEGEEEKEFISYNINIDIHYGVKSNSLAFIKRTPVIDADKPVSSQLRVLTLSEDSPYETLHSFISNAVAPFFKSYIRESGKADRPEMMGSLWRPIAH
;
A
#
# COMPACT_ATOMS: atom_id res chain seq x y z
N MET A 1 53.08 11.83 -51.15
CA MET A 1 53.01 11.64 -49.69
C MET A 1 51.52 11.47 -49.38
N SER A 2 50.83 10.36 -49.67
CA SER A 2 51.10 8.92 -49.45
C SER A 2 51.05 8.53 -47.96
N GLU A 3 49.81 8.23 -47.50
CA GLU A 3 49.23 7.29 -46.49
C GLU A 3 50.10 6.63 -45.36
N PRO A 4 49.54 5.88 -44.36
CA PRO A 4 48.14 5.59 -43.92
C PRO A 4 47.97 5.77 -42.37
N GLY A 5 46.80 5.67 -41.73
CA GLY A 5 46.06 4.43 -41.39
C GLY A 5 45.83 4.34 -39.87
N GLY A 6 44.69 3.81 -39.44
CA GLY A 6 44.43 3.53 -38.01
C GLY A 6 42.96 3.32 -37.68
N GLY A 7 42.40 2.20 -38.15
CA GLY A 7 41.11 1.70 -37.67
C GLY A 7 41.22 1.07 -36.28
N GLY A 8 40.08 1.10 -35.57
CA GLY A 8 39.80 0.38 -34.33
C GLY A 8 38.35 0.73 -34.02
N GLY A 9 37.37 -0.14 -34.27
CA GLY A 9 37.32 -1.50 -33.77
C GLY A 9 36.34 -1.48 -32.61
N GLU A 10 35.13 -1.94 -32.88
CA GLU A 10 34.01 -2.06 -31.97
C GLU A 10 34.42 -2.82 -30.69
N ASP A 11 34.13 -2.25 -29.52
CA ASP A 11 33.96 -3.03 -28.30
C ASP A 11 32.55 -2.76 -27.77
N GLY A 12 31.66 -3.67 -28.18
CA GLY A 12 30.37 -3.86 -27.57
C GLY A 12 30.54 -4.28 -26.11
N SER A 13 30.05 -3.45 -25.21
CA SER A 13 29.58 -3.92 -23.91
C SER A 13 28.20 -3.31 -23.68
N ALA A 14 27.24 -3.74 -24.50
CA ALA A 14 25.86 -3.79 -24.06
C ALA A 14 25.84 -4.78 -22.89
N GLY A 15 25.97 -4.28 -21.67
CA GLY A 15 25.71 -5.06 -20.48
C GLY A 15 24.29 -5.58 -20.61
N LEU A 16 24.14 -6.86 -20.94
CA LEU A 16 22.91 -7.57 -20.64
C LEU A 16 22.77 -7.48 -19.13
N GLU A 17 21.97 -6.52 -18.67
CA GLU A 17 21.35 -6.60 -17.36
C GLU A 17 20.56 -7.90 -17.37
N VAL A 18 21.17 -8.95 -16.82
CA VAL A 18 20.49 -10.20 -16.54
C VAL A 18 19.39 -9.80 -15.57
N SER A 19 18.17 -9.68 -16.08
CA SER A 19 16.98 -9.51 -15.26
C SER A 19 16.97 -10.67 -14.27
N ALA A 20 17.41 -10.39 -13.04
CA ALA A 20 17.40 -11.37 -11.99
C ALA A 20 15.95 -11.85 -11.88
N VAL A 21 15.73 -13.15 -12.03
CA VAL A 21 14.40 -13.75 -11.83
C VAL A 21 14.02 -13.46 -10.38
N GLN A 22 13.18 -12.46 -10.18
CA GLN A 22 12.80 -12.02 -8.85
C GLN A 22 11.78 -13.03 -8.30
N ASN A 23 12.15 -13.72 -7.23
CA ASN A 23 11.28 -14.71 -6.59
C ASN A 23 10.11 -13.99 -5.93
N VAL A 24 8.90 -14.11 -6.48
CA VAL A 24 7.72 -13.41 -5.96
C VAL A 24 7.17 -14.15 -4.75
N ALA A 25 6.83 -13.40 -3.70
CA ALA A 25 6.23 -13.97 -2.49
C ALA A 25 4.89 -14.67 -2.78
N ASP A 26 4.65 -15.80 -2.13
CA ASP A 26 3.35 -16.46 -2.20
C ASP A 26 2.27 -15.68 -1.43
N VAL A 27 1.02 -15.83 -1.85
CA VAL A 27 -0.13 -15.16 -1.20
C VAL A 27 -0.23 -15.48 0.29
N SER A 28 0.19 -16.67 0.73
CA SER A 28 0.19 -17.06 2.14
C SER A 28 1.10 -16.18 3.00
N VAL A 29 2.15 -15.58 2.42
CA VAL A 29 3.02 -14.62 3.13
C VAL A 29 2.23 -13.35 3.47
N LEU A 30 1.46 -12.84 2.50
CA LEU A 30 0.61 -11.67 2.71
C LEU A 30 -0.53 -11.99 3.68
N GLN A 31 -1.23 -13.11 3.50
CA GLN A 31 -2.31 -13.51 4.41
C GLN A 31 -1.82 -13.64 5.86
N LYS A 32 -0.66 -14.27 6.10
CA LYS A 32 -0.04 -14.36 7.43
C LYS A 32 0.29 -12.99 8.01
N HIS A 33 0.62 -12.02 7.17
CA HIS A 33 0.90 -10.65 7.61
C HIS A 33 -0.41 -9.92 7.98
N LEU A 34 -1.44 -10.05 7.14
CA LEU A 34 -2.77 -9.47 7.36
C LEU A 34 -3.40 -10.00 8.66
N ARG A 35 -3.34 -11.31 8.92
CA ARG A 35 -3.83 -11.93 10.16
C ARG A 35 -3.24 -11.35 11.44
N LYS A 36 -2.04 -10.78 11.36
CA LYS A 36 -1.38 -10.16 12.52
C LYS A 36 -1.70 -8.67 12.63
N LEU A 37 -1.70 -7.96 11.51
CA LEU A 37 -1.84 -6.50 11.51
C LEU A 37 -3.29 -6.04 11.58
N VAL A 38 -4.21 -6.73 10.93
CA VAL A 38 -5.61 -6.31 10.86
C VAL A 38 -6.25 -6.29 12.25
N PRO A 39 -6.14 -7.33 13.10
CA PRO A 39 -6.69 -7.26 14.46
C PRO A 39 -6.07 -6.17 15.31
N LEU A 40 -4.79 -5.83 15.08
CA LEU A 40 -4.09 -4.80 15.85
C LEU A 40 -4.48 -3.36 15.47
N LEU A 41 -4.97 -3.15 14.24
CA LEU A 41 -5.21 -1.81 13.68
C LEU A 41 -6.68 -1.51 13.40
N LEU A 42 -7.51 -2.53 13.17
CA LEU A 42 -8.94 -2.39 12.89
C LEU A 42 -9.83 -2.99 14.00
N GLU A 43 -9.23 -3.62 15.01
CA GLU A 43 -9.91 -4.17 16.19
C GLU A 43 -9.08 -3.86 17.45
N ASP A 44 -9.51 -4.33 18.62
CA ASP A 44 -8.81 -4.18 19.91
C ASP A 44 -7.67 -5.22 20.13
N GLY A 45 -7.07 -5.71 19.04
CA GLY A 45 -6.06 -6.77 19.06
C GLY A 45 -6.64 -8.19 19.14
N GLY A 46 -5.78 -9.15 19.45
CA GLY A 46 -6.16 -10.57 19.54
C GLY A 46 -5.91 -11.37 18.26
N GLU A 47 -6.67 -12.45 18.09
CA GLU A 47 -6.59 -13.33 16.92
C GLU A 47 -7.43 -12.81 15.75
N ALA A 48 -7.13 -13.27 14.54
CA ALA A 48 -7.89 -12.91 13.34
C ALA A 48 -9.36 -13.36 13.46
N PRO A 49 -10.35 -12.45 13.32
CA PRO A 49 -11.75 -12.84 13.40
C PRO A 49 -12.15 -13.74 12.23
N ALA A 50 -13.15 -14.59 12.44
CA ALA A 50 -13.61 -15.53 11.41
C ALA A 50 -14.04 -14.82 10.10
N ALA A 51 -14.62 -13.62 10.21
CA ALA A 51 -14.98 -12.79 9.06
C ALA A 51 -13.76 -12.37 8.21
N LEU A 52 -12.63 -12.07 8.86
CA LEU A 52 -11.37 -11.79 8.16
C LEU A 52 -10.80 -13.04 7.51
N GLU A 53 -10.84 -14.20 8.18
CA GLU A 53 -10.39 -15.46 7.58
C GLU A 53 -11.21 -15.82 6.34
N ALA A 54 -12.54 -15.67 6.40
CA ALA A 54 -13.41 -15.88 5.25
C ALA A 54 -13.02 -14.96 4.08
N ALA A 55 -12.81 -13.65 4.35
CA ALA A 55 -12.38 -12.69 3.33
C ALA A 55 -11.01 -13.02 2.72
N LEU A 56 -10.07 -13.55 3.51
CA LEU A 56 -8.73 -13.95 3.04
C LEU A 56 -8.78 -15.19 2.13
N GLU A 57 -9.82 -16.01 2.23
CA GLU A 57 -10.02 -17.24 1.44
C GLU A 57 -10.91 -17.02 0.20
N GLU A 58 -11.57 -15.87 0.08
CA GLU A 58 -12.36 -15.54 -1.10
C GLU A 58 -11.52 -15.58 -2.38
N LYS A 59 -12.08 -16.20 -3.43
CA LYS A 59 -11.39 -16.33 -4.73
C LYS A 59 -11.01 -14.97 -5.32
N SER A 60 -11.90 -13.99 -5.21
CA SER A 60 -11.69 -12.58 -5.60
C SER A 60 -10.50 -12.00 -4.85
N ALA A 61 -10.50 -12.07 -3.52
CA ALA A 61 -9.43 -11.56 -2.67
C ALA A 61 -8.08 -12.21 -2.98
N LEU A 62 -8.05 -13.54 -3.18
CA LEU A 62 -6.85 -14.27 -3.57
C LEU A 62 -6.30 -13.79 -4.91
N GLU A 63 -7.16 -13.52 -5.90
CA GLU A 63 -6.73 -12.98 -7.19
C GLU A 63 -6.16 -11.56 -7.05
N GLN A 64 -6.85 -10.70 -6.30
CA GLN A 64 -6.43 -9.32 -6.04
C GLN A 64 -5.09 -9.27 -5.30
N MET A 65 -4.91 -10.10 -4.27
CA MET A 65 -3.65 -10.23 -3.54
C MET A 65 -2.52 -10.76 -4.43
N ARG A 66 -2.77 -11.76 -5.28
CA ARG A 66 -1.76 -12.26 -6.22
C ARG A 66 -1.32 -11.17 -7.20
N LYS A 67 -2.28 -10.43 -7.77
CA LYS A 67 -2.01 -9.26 -8.61
C LYS A 67 -1.14 -8.24 -7.89
N PHE A 68 -1.50 -7.87 -6.65
CA PHE A 68 -0.71 -6.95 -5.84
C PHE A 68 0.74 -7.40 -5.62
N LEU A 69 0.98 -8.71 -5.41
CA LEU A 69 2.31 -9.26 -5.16
C LEU A 69 3.19 -9.28 -6.41
N SER A 70 2.63 -9.61 -7.58
CA SER A 70 3.39 -9.90 -8.81
C SER A 70 3.30 -8.86 -9.92
N ASP A 71 2.22 -8.08 -9.98
CA ASP A 71 1.98 -7.12 -11.07
C ASP A 71 2.63 -5.76 -10.75
N PRO A 72 3.62 -5.31 -11.53
CA PRO A 72 4.23 -3.99 -11.36
C PRO A 72 3.25 -2.82 -11.35
N GLN A 73 2.12 -2.92 -12.04
CA GLN A 73 1.13 -1.85 -12.18
C GLN A 73 0.11 -1.79 -11.03
N VAL A 74 0.06 -2.82 -10.18
CA VAL A 74 -0.83 -2.85 -9.00
C VAL A 74 -0.06 -2.46 -7.76
N HIS A 75 -0.30 -1.26 -7.23
CA HIS A 75 0.53 -0.69 -6.16
C HIS A 75 -0.06 -0.86 -4.77
N THR A 76 -1.35 -1.18 -4.68
CA THR A 76 -2.14 -1.09 -3.46
C THR A 76 -3.01 -2.31 -3.26
N VAL A 77 -3.23 -2.64 -2.00
CA VAL A 77 -4.32 -3.51 -1.56
C VAL A 77 -4.93 -2.92 -0.29
N LEU A 78 -6.26 -2.89 -0.25
CA LEU A 78 -7.11 -2.41 0.83
C LEU A 78 -7.71 -3.62 1.54
N VAL A 79 -7.65 -3.60 2.86
CA VAL A 79 -8.50 -4.43 3.71
C VAL A 79 -9.53 -3.49 4.31
N GLU A 80 -10.77 -3.63 3.88
CA GLU A 80 -11.90 -2.85 4.37
C GLU A 80 -12.64 -3.66 5.43
N ARG A 81 -12.87 -3.07 6.60
CA ARG A 81 -13.75 -3.58 7.66
C ARG A 81 -15.01 -2.73 7.66
N SER A 82 -16.13 -3.31 7.27
CA SER A 82 -17.42 -2.62 7.24
C SER A 82 -18.35 -3.14 8.33
N THR A 83 -19.01 -2.21 9.03
CA THR A 83 -20.06 -2.55 9.98
C THR A 83 -21.43 -2.40 9.32
N LEU A 84 -22.12 -3.53 9.16
CA LEU A 84 -23.50 -3.57 8.67
C LEU A 84 -24.46 -3.55 9.85
N LYS A 85 -25.48 -2.69 9.78
CA LYS A 85 -26.67 -2.80 10.64
C LYS A 85 -27.70 -3.62 9.89
N GLU A 86 -28.18 -4.71 10.49
CA GLU A 86 -29.34 -5.42 9.96
C GLU A 86 -30.61 -4.64 10.29
N ASP A 87 -31.35 -4.23 9.26
CA ASP A 87 -32.61 -3.46 9.35
C ASP A 87 -33.83 -4.41 9.55
N VAL A 88 -33.66 -5.52 10.27
CA VAL A 88 -34.76 -6.46 10.54
C VAL A 88 -35.48 -6.04 11.80
N GLY A 89 -36.69 -5.50 11.60
CA GLY A 89 -37.64 -5.25 12.67
C GLY A 89 -38.03 -6.56 13.37
N ASP A 90 -37.57 -6.71 14.60
CA ASP A 90 -38.33 -7.33 15.67
C ASP A 90 -37.93 -6.65 16.99
N GLU A 91 -38.91 -6.13 17.72
CA GLU A 91 -38.70 -5.36 18.95
C GLU A 91 -38.22 -6.30 20.08
N GLY A 92 -36.91 -6.53 20.19
CA GLY A 92 -36.39 -7.22 21.38
C GLY A 92 -34.99 -7.83 21.36
N GLU A 93 -34.30 -7.92 20.22
CA GLU A 93 -32.93 -8.46 20.19
C GLU A 93 -31.88 -7.33 20.16
N GLU A 94 -30.85 -7.45 21.00
CA GLU A 94 -29.72 -6.51 21.06
C GLU A 94 -29.17 -6.25 19.65
N GLU A 95 -29.01 -4.98 19.26
CA GLU A 95 -28.43 -4.57 17.97
C GLU A 95 -27.05 -5.25 17.78
N LYS A 96 -27.01 -6.40 17.11
CA LYS A 96 -25.75 -7.06 16.74
C LYS A 96 -25.19 -6.37 15.52
N GLU A 97 -24.15 -5.58 15.73
CA GLU A 97 -23.33 -5.07 14.64
C GLU A 97 -22.68 -6.23 13.90
N PHE A 98 -22.96 -6.36 12.60
CA PHE A 98 -22.38 -7.40 11.76
C PHE A 98 -21.10 -6.86 11.11
N ILE A 99 -19.96 -7.43 11.50
CA ILE A 99 -18.66 -7.07 10.95
C ILE A 99 -18.38 -7.93 9.72
N SER A 100 -18.08 -7.27 8.61
CA SER A 100 -17.65 -7.90 7.36
C SER A 100 -16.32 -7.34 6.90
N TYR A 101 -15.56 -8.15 6.16
CA TYR A 101 -14.27 -7.77 5.61
C TYR A 101 -14.27 -7.93 4.09
N ASN A 102 -13.65 -6.98 3.40
CA ASN A 102 -13.42 -7.05 1.95
C ASN A 102 -11.95 -6.75 1.62
N ILE A 103 -11.41 -7.40 0.60
CA ILE A 103 -10.03 -7.18 0.14
C ILE A 103 -10.03 -6.85 -1.34
N ASN A 104 -9.55 -5.65 -1.68
CA ASN A 104 -9.52 -5.15 -3.05
C ASN A 104 -8.25 -4.32 -3.30
N ILE A 105 -7.80 -4.20 -4.55
CA ILE A 105 -6.68 -3.33 -4.93
C ILE A 105 -7.06 -1.84 -4.96
N ASP A 106 -8.35 -1.56 -5.15
CA ASP A 106 -8.87 -0.21 -5.27
C ASP A 106 -9.01 0.47 -3.91
N ILE A 107 -8.25 1.55 -3.69
CA ILE A 107 -8.37 2.41 -2.52
C ILE A 107 -9.62 3.28 -2.68
N HIS A 108 -10.54 3.20 -1.73
CA HIS A 108 -11.76 3.99 -1.73
C HIS A 108 -12.20 4.32 -0.29
N TYR A 109 -13.13 5.27 -0.17
CA TYR A 109 -13.79 5.58 1.09
C TYR A 109 -15.05 4.73 1.24
N GLY A 110 -15.17 4.02 2.36
CA GLY A 110 -16.35 3.26 2.74
C GLY A 110 -17.09 3.95 3.88
N VAL A 111 -18.40 4.17 3.70
CA VAL A 111 -19.25 4.70 4.78
C VAL A 111 -19.31 3.66 5.91
N LYS A 112 -19.09 4.07 7.16
CA LYS A 112 -19.01 3.17 8.34
C LYS A 112 -18.01 2.03 8.17
N SER A 113 -16.92 2.33 7.47
CA SER A 113 -15.87 1.36 7.22
C SER A 113 -14.53 1.90 7.71
N ASN A 114 -13.80 1.06 8.41
CA ASN A 114 -12.42 1.32 8.78
C ASN A 114 -11.52 0.47 7.89
N SER A 115 -10.53 1.08 7.27
CA SER A 115 -9.75 0.45 6.21
C SER A 115 -8.27 0.49 6.50
N LEU A 116 -7.58 -0.54 6.02
CA LEU A 116 -6.13 -0.66 6.07
C LEU A 116 -5.56 -0.81 4.67
N ALA A 117 -4.90 0.23 4.20
CA ALA A 117 -4.25 0.26 2.89
C ALA A 117 -2.78 -0.16 3.02
N PHE A 118 -2.37 -1.10 2.18
CA PHE A 118 -0.98 -1.51 2.00
C PHE A 118 -0.49 -1.02 0.65
N ILE A 119 0.68 -0.37 0.64
CA ILE A 119 1.31 0.17 -0.56
C ILE A 119 2.68 -0.49 -0.71
N LYS A 120 2.93 -1.14 -1.84
CA LYS A 120 4.23 -1.75 -2.11
C LYS A 120 5.32 -0.69 -2.31
N ARG A 121 6.52 -0.96 -1.80
CA ARG A 121 7.72 -0.11 -1.97
C ARG A 121 8.50 -0.44 -3.23
N THR A 122 8.31 -1.64 -3.76
CA THR A 122 8.98 -2.21 -4.94
C THR A 122 7.94 -2.65 -5.96
N PRO A 123 8.30 -2.80 -7.25
CA PRO A 123 7.36 -3.24 -8.29
C PRO A 123 6.72 -4.61 -8.01
N VAL A 124 7.45 -5.52 -7.37
CA VAL A 124 6.93 -6.82 -6.92
C VAL A 124 7.39 -7.09 -5.49
N ILE A 125 6.67 -7.95 -4.78
CA ILE A 125 7.04 -8.38 -3.43
C ILE A 125 7.96 -9.60 -3.51
N ASP A 126 9.17 -9.43 -3.03
CA ASP A 126 10.24 -10.42 -3.02
C ASP A 126 10.03 -11.44 -1.90
N ALA A 127 10.09 -12.74 -2.22
CA ALA A 127 9.94 -13.84 -1.28
C ALA A 127 11.10 -13.94 -0.28
N ASP A 128 12.28 -13.46 -0.65
CA ASP A 128 13.51 -13.61 0.13
C ASP A 128 13.70 -12.45 1.13
N LYS A 129 12.79 -11.47 1.11
CA LYS A 129 12.83 -10.29 1.98
C LYS A 129 11.62 -10.26 2.92
N PRO A 130 11.77 -9.76 4.16
CA PRO A 130 10.64 -9.58 5.06
C PRO A 130 9.55 -8.69 4.43
N VAL A 131 8.30 -9.17 4.39
CA VAL A 131 7.17 -8.45 3.80
C VAL A 131 6.98 -7.05 4.41
N SER A 132 7.20 -6.90 5.71
CA SER A 132 7.10 -5.62 6.42
C SER A 132 8.09 -4.57 5.91
N SER A 133 9.24 -4.98 5.40
CA SER A 133 10.23 -4.07 4.81
C SER A 133 9.85 -3.60 3.41
N GLN A 134 8.91 -4.28 2.76
CA GLN A 134 8.50 -4.03 1.37
C GLN A 134 7.17 -3.30 1.27
N LEU A 135 6.49 -3.07 2.40
CA LEU A 135 5.18 -2.44 2.45
C LEU A 135 5.24 -1.11 3.21
N ARG A 136 4.35 -0.21 2.84
CA ARG A 136 3.89 0.91 3.66
C ARG A 136 2.45 0.62 4.06
N VAL A 137 2.08 1.06 5.25
CA VAL A 137 0.75 0.84 5.82
C VAL A 137 0.11 2.20 6.09
N LEU A 138 -1.15 2.36 5.70
CA LEU A 138 -1.94 3.56 5.94
C LEU A 138 -3.32 3.14 6.44
N THR A 139 -3.74 3.68 7.59
CA THR A 139 -5.10 3.51 8.09
C THR A 139 -6.01 4.57 7.47
N LEU A 140 -7.22 4.19 7.07
CA LEU A 140 -8.24 5.10 6.56
C LEU A 140 -9.47 4.90 7.44
N SER A 141 -9.71 5.85 8.34
CA SER A 141 -10.82 5.80 9.30
C SER A 141 -12.16 6.10 8.65
N GLU A 142 -13.23 5.84 9.40
CA GLU A 142 -14.60 6.20 9.02
C GLU A 142 -14.91 7.71 9.11
N ASP A 143 -13.96 8.52 9.59
CA ASP A 143 -14.09 9.97 9.63
C ASP A 143 -14.21 10.56 8.22
N SER A 144 -14.51 11.86 8.14
CA SER A 144 -14.50 12.58 6.87
C SER A 144 -13.14 12.40 6.17
N PRO A 145 -13.10 11.97 4.89
CA PRO A 145 -11.84 11.81 4.14
C PRO A 145 -10.98 13.07 4.14
N TYR A 146 -11.61 14.25 4.15
CA TYR A 146 -10.89 15.52 4.23
C TYR A 146 -10.13 15.67 5.54
N GLU A 147 -10.72 15.26 6.65
CA GLU A 147 -10.11 15.33 7.97
C GLU A 147 -8.99 14.30 8.10
N THR A 148 -9.25 13.05 7.70
CA THR A 148 -8.25 11.97 7.68
C THR A 148 -7.04 12.36 6.85
N LEU A 149 -7.25 12.85 5.62
CA LEU A 149 -6.16 13.29 4.74
C LEU A 149 -5.45 14.54 5.27
N HIS A 150 -6.20 15.53 5.78
CA HIS A 150 -5.60 16.72 6.38
C HIS A 150 -4.69 16.35 7.55
N SER A 151 -5.14 15.44 8.42
CA SER A 151 -4.33 14.92 9.53
C SER A 151 -3.05 14.26 9.04
N PHE A 152 -3.12 13.35 8.05
CA PHE A 152 -1.92 12.72 7.48
C PHE A 152 -0.94 13.74 6.89
N ILE A 153 -1.46 14.70 6.12
CA ILE A 153 -0.64 15.70 5.45
C ILE A 153 0.00 16.64 6.47
N SER A 154 -0.78 17.17 7.41
CA SER A 154 -0.33 18.13 8.41
C SER A 154 0.62 17.51 9.44
N ASN A 155 0.31 16.30 9.92
CA ASN A 155 0.95 15.73 11.11
C ASN A 155 2.05 14.71 10.77
N ALA A 156 2.04 14.11 9.57
CA ALA A 156 3.07 13.16 9.16
C ALA A 156 3.88 13.67 7.97
N VAL A 157 3.22 13.96 6.84
CA VAL A 157 3.93 14.27 5.57
C VAL A 157 4.71 15.58 5.68
N ALA A 158 4.07 16.66 6.12
CA ALA A 158 4.70 17.98 6.22
C ALA A 158 5.92 18.00 7.18
N PRO A 159 5.84 17.52 8.44
CA PRO A 159 7.00 17.52 9.33
C PRO A 159 8.11 16.56 8.88
N PHE A 160 7.76 15.40 8.30
CA PHE A 160 8.76 14.48 7.73
C PHE A 160 9.50 15.09 6.54
N PHE A 161 8.80 15.79 5.65
CA PHE A 161 9.43 16.47 4.53
C PHE A 161 10.32 17.63 4.99
N LYS A 162 9.86 18.41 5.97
CA LYS A 162 10.65 19.49 6.58
C LYS A 162 11.94 18.94 7.22
N SER A 163 11.88 17.81 7.94
CA SER A 163 13.07 17.20 8.52
C SER A 163 14.06 16.72 7.46
N TYR A 164 13.57 16.17 6.35
CA TYR A 164 14.41 15.79 5.21
C TYR A 164 15.14 16.98 4.56
N ILE A 165 14.46 18.11 4.34
CA ILE A 165 15.09 19.32 3.80
C ILE A 165 16.19 19.83 4.73
N ARG A 166 15.91 19.87 6.04
CA ARG A 166 16.86 20.31 7.06
C ARG A 166 18.11 19.43 7.08
N GLU A 167 17.93 18.11 7.06
CA GLU A 167 19.04 17.15 7.09
C GLU A 167 19.85 17.13 5.78
N SER A 168 19.17 17.30 4.64
CA SER A 168 19.84 17.29 3.32
C SER A 168 20.58 18.58 2.98
N GLY A 169 20.55 19.60 3.84
CA GLY A 169 21.21 20.90 3.60
C GLY A 169 20.59 21.71 2.45
N LYS A 170 19.41 21.31 1.95
CA LYS A 170 18.69 21.99 0.84
C LYS A 170 17.78 23.12 1.32
N ALA A 171 17.94 23.57 2.57
CA ALA A 171 17.08 24.57 3.21
C ALA A 171 17.06 25.94 2.50
N ASP A 172 18.07 26.25 1.68
CA ASP A 172 18.16 27.52 0.93
C ASP A 172 17.44 27.53 -0.42
N ARG A 173 16.72 26.47 -0.80
CA ARG A 173 15.91 26.45 -2.05
C ARG A 173 14.41 26.43 -1.75
N PRO A 174 13.76 27.60 -1.55
CA PRO A 174 12.32 27.71 -1.30
C PRO A 174 11.44 27.16 -2.45
N GLU A 175 12.02 26.92 -3.63
CA GLU A 175 11.32 26.43 -4.82
C GLU A 175 10.73 25.01 -4.64
N MET A 176 11.36 24.15 -3.83
CA MET A 176 10.87 22.77 -3.59
C MET A 176 9.60 22.72 -2.73
N MET A 177 9.35 23.76 -1.91
CA MET A 177 8.13 23.85 -1.10
C MET A 177 6.92 24.29 -1.92
N GLY A 178 7.11 25.07 -2.99
CA GLY A 178 6.01 25.55 -3.83
C GLY A 178 5.47 24.51 -4.82
N SER A 179 6.31 23.58 -5.27
CA SER A 179 5.95 22.61 -6.32
C SER A 179 5.16 21.41 -5.80
N LEU A 180 5.45 20.95 -4.58
CA LEU A 180 4.76 19.80 -3.96
C LEU A 180 3.37 20.13 -3.39
N TRP A 181 3.04 21.42 -3.25
CA TRP A 181 1.82 21.90 -2.59
C TRP A 181 0.87 22.65 -3.52
N ARG A 182 1.09 22.59 -4.84
CA ARG A 182 0.06 23.07 -5.77
C ARG A 182 -1.17 22.15 -5.63
N PRO A 183 -2.36 22.70 -5.35
CA PRO A 183 -3.58 21.91 -5.36
C PRO A 183 -3.73 21.25 -6.73
N ILE A 184 -3.91 19.93 -6.76
CA ILE A 184 -4.47 19.26 -7.93
C ILE A 184 -5.96 19.63 -7.93
N ALA A 185 -6.27 20.82 -8.43
CA ALA A 185 -7.62 21.26 -8.72
C ALA A 185 -7.70 21.42 -10.24
N HIS A 186 -8.44 20.52 -10.88
CA HIS A 186 -9.04 20.75 -12.19
C HIS A 186 -10.47 21.23 -11.98
#